data_AF-A0A961LBJ9-F1
#
_entry.id   AF-A0A961LBJ9-F1
#
_cell.length_a   1.000
_cell.length_b   1.000
_cell.length_c   1.000
_cell.angle_alpha   90.00
_cell.angle_beta   90.00
_cell.angle_gamma   90.00
#
_symmetry.space_group_name_H-M   'P 1'
#
loop_
_entity.id
_entity.type
_entity.pdbx_description
1 polymer ?
#
loop_
_entity_poly.entity_id
_entity_poly.type
_entity_poly.pdbx_seq_one_letter_code
_entity_poly.pdbx_strand_id
1 'polypeptide(L)'
;MARATVKKPAAKKRAAIRKKSKKVIALFPEAAFGPALNSVGIGQALEKLGHKVVFLSDPGFLDVYKGYGFEVHPVNLSEPLPPEEMAKFWVDFINGHIPNFRKSPYDQIDNYVKECWEAIVDSAKWAQKDLPGVLA
;
A
#
# COMPACT_ATOMS: atom_id res chain seq x y z
N MET A 1 15.58 -44.65 -53.70
CA MET A 1 15.97 -43.73 -52.61
C MET A 1 14.84 -43.67 -51.59
N ALA A 2 15.00 -44.28 -50.42
CA ALA A 2 14.00 -44.28 -49.35
C ALA A 2 14.31 -43.15 -48.34
N ARG A 3 13.35 -42.27 -48.09
CA ARG A 3 13.48 -41.15 -47.15
C ARG A 3 13.22 -41.67 -45.73
N ALA A 4 14.25 -41.72 -44.88
CA ALA A 4 14.10 -42.05 -43.48
C ALA A 4 13.44 -40.89 -42.72
N THR A 5 12.28 -41.13 -42.11
CA THR A 5 11.64 -40.20 -41.16
C THR A 5 12.34 -40.27 -39.81
N VAL A 6 13.10 -39.23 -39.47
CA VAL A 6 13.67 -39.03 -38.14
C VAL A 6 12.57 -38.56 -37.19
N LYS A 7 12.17 -39.41 -36.22
CA LYS A 7 11.30 -39.01 -35.11
C LYS A 7 12.06 -38.04 -34.19
N LYS A 8 11.57 -36.81 -34.08
CA LYS A 8 12.09 -35.79 -33.15
C LYS A 8 11.79 -36.24 -31.70
N PRO A 9 12.76 -36.23 -30.76
CA PRO A 9 12.46 -36.55 -29.38
C PRO A 9 11.59 -35.45 -28.77
N ALA A 10 10.53 -35.83 -28.07
CA ALA A 10 9.72 -34.89 -27.29
C ALA A 10 10.60 -34.25 -26.20
N ALA A 11 10.76 -32.93 -26.27
CA ALA A 11 11.48 -32.18 -25.27
C ALA A 11 10.72 -32.22 -23.94
N LYS A 12 11.14 -33.11 -23.02
CA LYS A 12 10.81 -32.99 -21.59
C LYS A 12 11.53 -31.75 -21.04
N LYS A 13 10.87 -30.59 -21.11
CA LYS A 13 11.14 -29.49 -20.19
C LYS A 13 9.92 -29.29 -19.30
N ARG A 14 9.78 -30.14 -18.28
CA ARG A 14 9.20 -29.66 -17.03
C ARG A 14 10.24 -28.70 -16.47
N ALA A 15 10.09 -27.41 -16.77
CA ALA A 15 10.72 -26.38 -15.98
C ALA A 15 10.35 -26.71 -14.52
N ALA A 16 11.35 -27.03 -13.71
CA ALA A 16 11.15 -27.21 -12.29
C ALA A 16 10.39 -25.96 -11.81
N ILE A 17 9.18 -26.14 -11.29
CA ILE A 17 8.42 -25.06 -10.67
C ILE A 17 9.34 -24.57 -9.57
N ARG A 18 10.00 -23.42 -9.78
CA ARG A 18 10.85 -22.79 -8.79
C ARG A 18 9.91 -22.52 -7.61
N LYS A 19 10.01 -23.31 -6.55
CA LYS A 19 9.24 -23.14 -5.32
C LYS A 19 9.48 -21.69 -4.89
N LYS A 20 8.51 -20.80 -5.16
CA LYS A 20 8.63 -19.39 -4.78
C LYS A 20 8.83 -19.39 -3.27
N SER A 21 9.95 -18.84 -2.81
CA SER A 21 10.17 -18.72 -1.37
C SER A 21 9.07 -17.83 -0.80
N LYS A 22 8.40 -18.31 0.25
CA LYS A 22 7.45 -17.51 1.01
C LYS A 22 8.21 -16.31 1.58
N LYS A 23 7.67 -15.12 1.36
CA LYS A 23 8.20 -13.85 1.87
C LYS A 23 7.18 -13.26 2.82
N VAL A 24 7.64 -12.44 3.75
CA VAL A 24 6.80 -11.48 4.46
C VAL A 24 6.89 -10.17 3.71
N ILE A 25 5.75 -9.59 3.34
CA ILE A 25 5.65 -8.35 2.58
C ILE A 25 4.90 -7.35 3.45
N ALA A 26 5.58 -6.28 3.86
CA ALA A 26 4.95 -5.16 4.55
C ALA A 26 4.32 -4.22 3.53
N LEU A 27 3.02 -3.93 3.69
CA LEU A 27 2.35 -2.84 2.99
C LEU A 27 2.18 -1.68 3.97
N PHE A 28 2.66 -0.50 3.58
CA PHE A 28 2.60 0.71 4.40
C PHE A 28 1.92 1.85 3.63
N PRO A 29 0.59 1.79 3.46
CA PRO A 29 -0.17 2.85 2.82
C PRO A 29 -0.36 4.05 3.74
N GLU A 30 -0.56 5.22 3.13
CA GLU A 30 -1.08 6.41 3.81
C GLU A 30 -2.42 6.10 4.50
N ALA A 31 -2.71 6.79 5.61
CA ALA A 31 -3.93 6.64 6.40
C ALA A 31 -5.15 7.31 5.72
N ALA A 32 -5.48 6.84 4.52
CA ALA A 32 -6.64 7.25 3.75
C ALA A 32 -7.30 6.04 3.08
N PHE A 33 -8.63 6.02 2.99
CA PHE A 33 -9.38 4.85 2.51
C PHE A 33 -9.01 4.43 1.08
N GLY A 34 -8.74 5.37 0.18
CA GLY A 34 -8.31 5.08 -1.20
C GLY A 34 -7.06 4.18 -1.25
N PRO A 35 -5.89 4.64 -0.78
CA PRO A 35 -4.67 3.83 -0.75
C PRO A 35 -4.76 2.61 0.17
N ALA A 36 -5.48 2.69 1.30
CA ALA A 36 -5.67 1.58 2.22
C ALA A 36 -6.38 0.38 1.55
N LEU A 37 -7.53 0.63 0.91
CA LEU A 37 -8.34 -0.43 0.29
C LEU A 37 -7.70 -0.97 -0.99
N ASN A 38 -7.00 -0.13 -1.75
CA ASN A 38 -6.16 -0.60 -2.87
C ASN A 38 -5.07 -1.56 -2.37
N SER A 39 -4.42 -1.23 -1.26
CA SER A 39 -3.41 -2.09 -0.64
C SER A 39 -4.00 -3.39 -0.11
N VAL A 40 -5.23 -3.40 0.41
CA VAL A 40 -5.94 -4.64 0.78
C VAL A 40 -6.08 -5.58 -0.42
N GLY A 41 -6.52 -5.06 -1.58
CA GLY A 41 -6.63 -5.86 -2.79
C GLY A 41 -5.29 -6.43 -3.26
N ILE A 42 -4.22 -5.62 -3.20
CA ILE A 42 -2.85 -6.06 -3.48
C ILE A 42 -2.41 -7.14 -2.48
N GLY A 43 -2.66 -6.94 -1.19
CA GLY A 43 -2.32 -7.88 -0.12
C GLY A 43 -2.96 -9.25 -0.33
N GLN A 44 -4.27 -9.28 -0.61
CA GLN A 44 -4.99 -10.52 -0.91
C GLN A 44 -4.42 -11.23 -2.14
N ALA A 45 -4.02 -10.49 -3.17
CA ALA A 45 -3.38 -11.06 -4.35
C ALA A 45 -2.00 -11.66 -4.02
N LEU A 46 -1.21 -11.00 -3.18
CA LEU A 46 0.09 -11.49 -2.71
C LEU A 46 -0.04 -12.75 -1.85
N GLU A 47 -1.05 -12.83 -0.99
CA GLU A 47 -1.34 -14.03 -0.18
C GLU A 47 -1.79 -15.21 -1.06
N LYS A 48 -2.61 -14.96 -2.09
CA LYS A 48 -2.96 -15.98 -3.12
C LYS A 48 -1.73 -16.50 -3.86
N LEU A 49 -0.67 -15.71 -3.96
CA LEU A 49 0.62 -16.13 -4.52
C LEU A 49 1.52 -16.88 -3.51
N GLY A 50 1.06 -17.08 -2.27
CA GLY A 50 1.73 -17.84 -1.22
C GLY A 50 2.66 -17.02 -0.32
N HIS A 51 2.59 -15.68 -0.37
CA HIS A 51 3.33 -14.80 0.54
C HIS A 51 2.54 -14.55 1.85
N LYS A 52 3.21 -14.05 2.89
CA LYS A 52 2.56 -13.48 4.08
C LYS A 52 2.54 -11.97 3.89
N VAL A 53 1.39 -11.34 4.11
CA VAL A 53 1.28 -9.87 4.07
C VAL A 53 1.06 -9.37 5.49
N VAL A 54 1.75 -8.29 5.84
CA VAL A 54 1.53 -7.54 7.08
C VAL A 54 1.29 -6.07 6.72
N PHE A 55 0.47 -5.38 7.48
CA PHE A 55 0.23 -3.95 7.31
C PHE A 55 0.98 -3.16 8.37
N LEU A 56 1.60 -2.07 7.95
CA LEU A 56 2.04 -1.00 8.83
C LEU A 56 1.09 0.17 8.59
N SER A 57 0.54 0.78 9.63
CA SER A 57 -0.36 1.91 9.42
C SER A 57 -0.58 2.72 10.69
N ASP A 58 -1.15 3.91 10.50
CA ASP A 58 -1.59 4.76 11.59
C ASP A 58 -2.60 4.04 12.51
N PRO A 59 -2.59 4.30 13.84
CA PRO A 59 -3.52 3.69 14.78
C PRO A 59 -4.99 3.74 14.34
N GLY A 60 -5.42 4.81 13.68
CA GLY A 60 -6.81 4.97 13.21
C GLY A 60 -7.26 3.94 12.16
N PHE A 61 -6.34 3.25 11.49
CA PHE A 61 -6.65 2.31 10.41
C PHE A 61 -6.42 0.84 10.77
N LEU A 62 -5.93 0.53 11.97
CA LEU A 62 -5.56 -0.85 12.33
C LEU A 62 -6.72 -1.82 12.18
N ASP A 63 -7.90 -1.44 12.68
CA ASP A 63 -9.07 -2.32 12.69
C ASP A 63 -9.66 -2.53 11.29
N VAL A 64 -9.40 -1.61 10.35
CA VAL A 64 -9.74 -1.80 8.93
C VAL A 64 -9.00 -3.03 8.39
N TYR A 65 -7.67 -3.08 8.55
CA TYR A 65 -6.88 -4.19 8.01
C TYR A 65 -7.09 -5.51 8.77
N LYS A 66 -7.25 -5.45 10.10
CA LYS A 66 -7.64 -6.62 10.90
C LYS A 66 -8.98 -7.19 10.44
N GLY A 67 -9.95 -6.33 10.09
CA GLY A 67 -11.24 -6.73 9.55
C GLY A 67 -11.15 -7.52 8.24
N TYR A 68 -10.08 -7.31 7.46
CA TYR A 68 -9.76 -8.11 6.28
C TYR A 68 -8.87 -9.33 6.56
N GLY A 69 -8.51 -9.59 7.82
CA GLY A 69 -7.75 -10.76 8.26
C GLY A 69 -6.23 -10.59 8.21
N PHE A 70 -5.71 -9.38 8.05
CA PHE A 70 -4.26 -9.14 8.03
C PHE A 70 -3.68 -8.94 9.43
N GLU A 71 -2.42 -9.33 9.60
CA GLU A 71 -1.58 -8.88 10.71
C GLU A 71 -1.19 -7.42 10.51
N VAL A 72 -1.23 -6.63 11.58
CA VAL A 72 -1.07 -5.17 11.51
C VAL A 72 -0.19 -4.67 12.63
N HIS A 73 0.72 -3.76 12.32
CA HIS A 73 1.60 -3.07 13.26
C HIS A 73 1.34 -1.56 13.22
N PRO A 74 1.18 -0.90 14.37
CA PRO A 74 1.00 0.54 14.43
C PRO A 74 2.29 1.28 14.09
N VAL A 75 2.20 2.30 13.23
CA VAL A 75 3.23 3.30 12.98
C VAL A 75 2.53 4.65 12.89
N ASN A 76 2.83 5.58 13.79
CA ASN A 76 2.20 6.90 13.76
C ASN A 76 2.59 7.63 12.47
N LEU A 77 1.62 8.22 11.77
CA LEU A 77 1.86 9.04 10.58
C LEU A 77 1.82 10.54 10.87
N SER A 78 1.41 10.93 12.07
CA SER A 78 1.42 12.30 12.54
C SER A 78 1.63 12.31 14.05
N GLU A 79 1.71 13.51 14.62
CA GLU A 79 1.62 13.66 16.07
C GLU A 79 0.38 12.92 16.60
N PRO A 80 0.51 12.07 17.64
CA PRO A 80 -0.63 11.39 18.23
C PRO A 80 -1.61 12.42 18.78
N LEU A 81 -2.76 12.53 18.12
CA LEU A 81 -3.87 13.37 18.54
C LEU A 81 -5.05 12.49 18.98
N PRO A 82 -5.96 13.02 19.82
CA PRO A 82 -7.24 12.38 20.08
C PRO A 82 -7.99 12.06 18.78
N PRO A 83 -8.74 10.95 18.68
CA PRO A 83 -9.43 10.55 17.46
C PRO A 83 -10.36 11.64 16.88
N GLU A 84 -11.04 12.42 17.73
CA GLU A 84 -11.88 13.52 17.27
C GLU A 84 -11.09 14.64 16.58
N GLU A 85 -9.86 14.91 17.05
CA GLU A 85 -8.99 15.95 16.49
C GLU A 85 -8.39 15.49 15.16
N MET A 86 -8.01 14.21 15.05
CA MET A 86 -7.56 13.62 13.78
C MET A 86 -8.63 13.65 12.70
N ALA A 87 -9.88 13.30 13.06
CA ALA A 87 -11.00 13.38 12.13
C ALA A 87 -11.26 14.83 11.69
N LYS A 88 -11.17 15.78 12.63
CA LYS A 88 -11.36 17.20 12.34
C LYS A 88 -10.27 17.75 11.41
N PHE A 89 -9.01 17.37 11.61
CA PHE A 89 -7.89 17.78 10.75
C PHE A 89 -8.16 17.49 9.27
N TRP A 90 -8.57 16.26 8.95
CA TRP A 90 -8.88 15.88 7.57
C TRP A 90 -10.11 16.59 7.01
N VAL A 91 -11.14 16.77 7.84
CA VAL A 91 -12.34 17.53 7.45
C VAL A 91 -11.98 18.97 7.12
N ASP A 92 -11.17 19.63 7.95
CA ASP A 92 -10.73 21.00 7.74
C ASP A 92 -9.85 21.12 6.48
N PHE A 93 -8.93 20.17 6.28
CA PHE A 93 -8.09 20.09 5.08
C PHE A 93 -8.93 20.02 3.81
N ILE A 94 -9.88 19.08 3.74
CA ILE A 94 -10.77 18.93 2.58
C ILE A 94 -11.64 20.18 2.39
N ASN A 95 -12.21 20.73 3.47
CA ASN A 95 -13.04 21.93 3.42
C ASN A 95 -12.27 23.14 2.87
N GLY A 96 -11.01 23.31 3.28
CA GLY A 96 -10.11 24.34 2.76
C GLY A 96 -9.84 24.22 1.25
N HIS A 97 -9.88 22.99 0.73
CA HIS A 97 -9.63 22.73 -0.69
C HIS A 97 -10.88 22.66 -1.58
N ILE A 98 -12.10 22.72 -1.04
CA ILE A 98 -13.35 22.71 -1.85
C ILE A 98 -13.31 23.70 -3.04
N PRO A 99 -12.84 24.96 -2.90
CA PRO A 99 -12.76 25.89 -4.02
C PRO A 99 -11.82 25.43 -5.14
N ASN A 100 -10.81 24.62 -4.81
CA ASN A 100 -9.81 24.15 -5.76
C ASN A 100 -10.30 22.97 -6.61
N PHE A 101 -11.24 22.16 -6.12
CA PHE A 101 -11.71 20.95 -6.81
C PHE A 101 -12.42 21.22 -8.14
N ARG A 102 -12.96 22.44 -8.33
CA ARG A 102 -13.60 22.84 -9.58
C ARG A 102 -12.62 23.40 -10.62
N LYS A 103 -11.35 23.60 -10.26
CA LYS A 103 -10.33 24.09 -11.17
C LYS A 103 -9.88 23.00 -12.15
N SER A 104 -9.25 23.40 -13.26
CA SER A 104 -8.61 22.43 -14.16
C SER A 104 -7.49 21.67 -13.42
N PRO A 105 -7.12 20.45 -13.84
CA PRO A 105 -6.03 19.71 -13.21
C PRO A 105 -4.71 20.50 -13.15
N TYR A 106 -4.42 21.32 -14.16
CA TYR A 106 -3.23 22.18 -14.18
C TYR A 106 -3.28 23.25 -13.10
N ASP A 107 -4.44 23.89 -12.91
CA ASP A 107 -4.63 24.94 -11.91
C ASP A 107 -4.72 24.39 -10.47
N GLN A 108 -4.79 23.07 -10.29
CA GLN A 108 -4.74 22.41 -8.99
C GLN A 108 -3.31 22.12 -8.53
N ILE A 109 -2.31 22.22 -9.42
CA ILE A 109 -0.91 21.86 -9.15
C ILE A 109 -0.37 22.63 -7.94
N ASP A 110 -0.46 23.96 -7.97
CA ASP A 110 0.17 24.84 -6.97
C ASP A 110 -0.65 25.01 -5.67
N ASN A 111 -1.81 24.35 -5.54
CA ASN A 111 -2.65 24.38 -4.35
C ASN A 111 -2.94 22.96 -3.84
N TYR A 112 -4.08 22.38 -4.21
CA TYR A 112 -4.53 21.08 -3.71
C TYR A 112 -3.51 19.96 -3.92
N VAL A 113 -2.93 19.87 -5.11
CA VAL A 113 -1.97 18.79 -5.41
C VAL A 113 -0.69 18.96 -4.60
N LYS A 114 -0.09 20.15 -4.62
CA LYS A 114 1.12 20.44 -3.86
C LYS A 114 0.91 20.25 -2.35
N GLU A 115 -0.17 20.79 -1.79
CA GLU A 115 -0.46 20.69 -0.36
C GLU A 115 -0.76 19.23 0.07
N CYS A 116 -1.40 18.43 -0.79
CA CYS A 116 -1.50 16.99 -0.56
C CYS A 116 -0.12 16.32 -0.52
N TRP A 117 0.77 16.64 -1.47
CA TRP A 117 2.12 16.07 -1.48
C TRP A 117 2.95 16.49 -0.27
N GLU A 118 2.83 17.74 0.17
CA GLU A 118 3.47 18.23 1.40
C GLU A 118 3.00 17.43 2.62
N ALA A 119 1.69 17.19 2.75
CA ALA A 119 1.13 16.36 3.82
C ALA A 119 1.67 14.91 3.79
N ILE A 120 1.80 14.30 2.60
CA ILE A 120 2.39 12.95 2.45
C ILE A 120 3.88 12.93 2.83
N VAL A 121 4.62 13.97 2.46
CA VAL A 121 6.05 14.06 2.83
C VAL A 121 6.19 14.21 4.33
N ASP A 122 5.34 15.00 4.97
CA ASP A 122 5.37 15.19 6.41
C ASP A 122 4.93 13.94 7.17
N SER A 123 3.97 13.18 6.63
CA SER A 123 3.59 11.87 7.21
C SER A 123 4.74 10.86 7.14
N ALA A 124 5.44 10.79 6.02
CA ALA A 124 6.61 9.93 5.86
C ALA A 124 7.77 10.31 6.79
N LYS A 125 8.03 11.62 6.97
CA LYS A 125 9.03 12.11 7.94
C LYS A 125 8.64 11.75 9.36
N TRP A 126 7.35 11.82 9.70
CA TRP A 126 6.89 11.46 11.04
C TRP A 126 7.03 9.96 11.29
N ALA A 127 6.57 9.14 10.35
CA ALA A 127 6.65 7.68 10.42
C ALA A 127 8.07 7.18 10.69
N GLN A 128 9.07 7.85 10.14
CA GLN A 128 10.48 7.50 10.31
C GLN A 128 10.94 7.46 11.79
N LYS A 129 10.23 8.13 12.71
CA LYS A 129 10.53 8.10 14.15
C LYS A 129 10.34 6.70 14.75
N ASP A 130 9.26 6.02 14.38
CA ASP A 130 8.85 4.73 14.98
C ASP A 130 9.13 3.55 14.05
N LEU A 131 9.08 3.76 12.73
CA LEU A 131 9.19 2.72 11.70
C LEU A 131 10.42 1.80 11.86
N PRO A 132 11.64 2.29 12.15
CA PRO A 132 12.80 1.40 12.32
C PRO A 132 12.62 0.37 13.45
N GLY A 133 11.92 0.73 14.52
CA GLY A 133 11.63 -0.19 15.63
C GLY A 133 10.60 -1.25 15.27
N VAL A 134 9.68 -0.94 14.36
CA VAL A 134 8.66 -1.89 13.87
C VAL A 134 9.24 -2.87 12.84
N LEU A 135 10.29 -2.47 12.11
CA LEU A 135 10.94 -3.29 11.09
C LEU A 135 12.09 -4.19 11.60
N ALA A 136 12.53 -4.01 12.85
CA ALA A 136 13.64 -4.74 13.46
C ALA A 136 13.28 -6.19 13.81
#